data_AF-A0A2W6WI54-F1
#
_entry.id   AF-A0A2W6WI54-F1
#
_cell.length_a   1.000
_cell.length_b   1.000
_cell.length_c   1.000
_cell.angle_alpha   90.00
_cell.angle_beta   90.00
_cell.angle_gamma   90.00
#
_symmetry.space_group_name_H-M   'P 1'
#
loop_
_entity.id
_entity.type
_entity.pdbx_description
1 polymer ?
#
loop_
_entity_poly.entity_id
_entity_poly.type
_entity_poly.pdbx_seq_one_letter_code
_entity_poly.pdbx_strand_id
1 'polypeptide(L)'
;MLDPSQRREIVEAAAAQINSDEDEWLVITHKDDDGKRGYSLQDEIKDLVNFGKRRVRFIHWGIHKATNEYADIKKVMVIGLWRYPESVYRATYRAATGTSANLAAPVALDALRRSETQEHLLQAVSRSNVRNADADGKCGVAEVYIIAPAVVLNDAMLMETFPGCSITPWAPIAKALSKQAAQVLEEIKRQLDGGTSSIAKKSVRDALGIKASALSRHLREKPVQDALLEHGIRPRGKKFEISTHPREPLE
;
A
#
# COMPACT_ATOMS: atom_id res chain seq x y z
N MET A 1 18.05 -3.83 1.32
CA MET A 1 17.97 -3.97 -0.15
C MET A 1 16.59 -4.50 -0.44
N LEU A 2 15.73 -3.73 -1.14
CA LEU A 2 14.43 -4.27 -1.57
C LEU A 2 14.71 -5.44 -2.51
N ASP A 3 14.01 -6.54 -2.30
CA ASP A 3 14.07 -7.68 -3.21
C ASP A 3 13.67 -7.20 -4.63
N PRO A 4 14.40 -7.60 -5.70
CA PRO A 4 14.10 -7.13 -7.05
C PRO A 4 12.66 -7.38 -7.51
N SER A 5 12.03 -8.48 -7.06
CA SER A 5 10.64 -8.78 -7.41
C SER A 5 9.67 -7.84 -6.70
N GLN A 6 9.90 -7.55 -5.42
CA GLN A 6 9.13 -6.57 -4.65
C GLN A 6 9.27 -5.16 -5.24
N ARG A 7 10.47 -4.77 -5.65
CA ARG A 7 10.70 -3.47 -6.32
C ARG A 7 9.86 -3.35 -7.57
N ARG A 8 9.87 -4.37 -8.43
CA ARG A 8 9.10 -4.39 -9.67
C ARG A 8 7.59 -4.26 -9.41
N GLU A 9 7.08 -5.00 -8.43
CA GLU A 9 5.67 -4.92 -8.05
C GLU A 9 5.29 -3.50 -7.58
N ILE A 10 6.14 -2.84 -6.80
CA ILE A 10 5.94 -1.45 -6.37
C ILE A 10 5.98 -0.47 -7.55
N VAL A 11 6.92 -0.63 -8.48
CA VAL A 11 7.05 0.23 -9.67
C VAL A 11 5.83 0.10 -10.57
N GLU A 12 5.42 -1.12 -10.90
CA GLU A 12 4.26 -1.39 -11.75
C GLU A 12 2.97 -0.86 -11.08
N ALA A 13 2.85 -1.03 -9.77
CA ALA A 13 1.74 -0.54 -8.97
C ALA A 13 1.62 0.99 -9.00
N ALA A 14 2.75 1.66 -8.74
CA ALA A 14 2.84 3.11 -8.75
C ALA A 14 2.48 3.66 -10.14
N ALA A 15 3.08 3.11 -11.19
CA ALA A 15 2.82 3.54 -12.56
C ALA A 15 1.37 3.30 -12.98
N ALA A 16 0.79 2.14 -12.65
CA ALA A 16 -0.61 1.83 -12.95
C ALA A 16 -1.57 2.86 -12.33
N GLN A 17 -1.33 3.22 -11.08
CA GLN A 17 -2.16 4.21 -10.39
C GLN A 17 -1.97 5.63 -10.92
N ILE A 18 -0.73 6.05 -11.21
CA ILE A 18 -0.45 7.34 -11.84
C ILE A 18 -1.10 7.42 -13.23
N ASN A 19 -1.19 6.30 -13.94
CA ASN A 19 -1.86 6.21 -15.24
C ASN A 19 -3.38 6.09 -15.16
N SER A 20 -3.96 6.00 -13.96
CA SER A 20 -5.42 5.86 -13.79
C SER A 20 -6.19 7.16 -14.04
N ASP A 21 -5.50 8.30 -13.99
CA ASP A 21 -6.05 9.62 -14.27
C ASP A 21 -5.05 10.53 -15.00
N GLU A 22 -5.54 11.70 -15.41
CA GLU A 22 -4.75 12.71 -16.11
C GLU A 22 -4.15 13.77 -15.18
N ASP A 23 -4.37 13.67 -13.86
CA ASP A 23 -3.94 14.66 -12.88
C ASP A 23 -2.40 14.75 -12.77
N GLU A 24 -1.92 15.83 -12.15
CA GLU A 24 -0.52 15.92 -11.72
C GLU A 24 -0.29 15.14 -10.42
N TRP A 25 0.86 14.47 -10.34
CA TRP A 25 1.23 13.60 -9.22
C TRP A 25 2.53 14.07 -8.57
N LEU A 26 2.54 14.08 -7.24
CA LEU A 26 3.75 14.24 -6.43
C LEU A 26 4.16 12.89 -5.84
N VAL A 27 5.31 12.36 -6.26
CA VAL A 27 5.86 11.10 -5.76
C VAL A 27 7.01 11.39 -4.80
N ILE A 28 6.92 10.80 -3.61
CA ILE A 28 7.86 10.98 -2.51
C ILE A 28 8.59 9.65 -2.28
N THR A 29 9.91 9.64 -2.48
CA THR A 29 10.71 8.41 -2.43
C THR A 29 12.00 8.60 -1.64
N HIS A 30 12.76 7.52 -1.45
CA HIS A 30 14.17 7.67 -1.07
C HIS A 30 14.96 8.27 -2.23
N LYS A 31 16.05 8.98 -1.91
CA LYS A 31 16.99 9.46 -2.92
C LYS A 31 17.57 8.25 -3.64
N ASP A 32 17.63 8.28 -4.96
CA ASP A 32 18.42 7.31 -5.70
C ASP A 32 19.90 7.49 -5.34
N ASP A 33 20.64 6.38 -5.25
CA ASP A 33 22.05 6.39 -4.86
C ASP A 33 22.98 6.81 -6.03
N ASP A 34 22.55 7.77 -6.86
CA ASP A 34 23.29 8.29 -8.02
C ASP A 34 23.93 7.17 -8.89
N GLY A 35 23.16 6.10 -9.14
CA GLY A 35 23.58 4.95 -9.96
C GLY A 35 24.38 3.86 -9.25
N LYS A 36 24.79 4.04 -7.98
CA LYS A 36 25.61 3.04 -7.24
C LYS A 36 24.90 1.69 -7.04
N ARG A 37 23.57 1.68 -7.00
CA ARG A 37 22.75 0.47 -6.88
C ARG A 37 22.36 -0.16 -8.22
N GLY A 38 22.70 0.48 -9.34
CA GLY A 38 22.32 0.01 -10.68
C GLY A 38 20.83 0.10 -11.00
N TYR A 39 20.04 0.84 -10.22
CA TYR A 39 18.63 1.12 -10.47
C TYR A 39 18.22 2.49 -9.94
N SER A 40 17.18 3.08 -10.53
CA SER A 40 16.52 4.31 -10.09
C SER A 40 15.01 4.05 -10.06
N LEU A 41 14.41 4.16 -8.88
CA LEU A 41 12.96 3.97 -8.75
C LEU A 41 12.21 5.05 -9.54
N GLN A 42 12.74 6.27 -9.52
CA GLN A 42 12.18 7.40 -10.24
C GLN A 42 12.17 7.14 -11.76
N ASP A 43 13.29 6.70 -12.33
CA ASP A 43 13.40 6.48 -13.76
C ASP A 43 12.54 5.28 -14.20
N GLU A 44 12.54 4.19 -13.42
CA GLU A 44 11.69 3.03 -13.65
C GLU A 44 10.19 3.39 -13.69
N ILE A 45 9.72 4.23 -12.75
CA ILE A 45 8.33 4.71 -12.76
C ILE A 45 8.08 5.63 -13.96
N LYS A 46 8.98 6.59 -14.23
CA LYS A 46 8.84 7.54 -15.36
C LYS A 46 8.77 6.85 -16.71
N ASP A 47 9.43 5.71 -16.88
CA ASP A 47 9.42 4.95 -18.11
C ASP A 47 8.11 4.18 -18.35
N LEU A 48 7.30 3.95 -17.30
CA LEU A 48 6.00 3.29 -17.38
C LEU A 48 4.80 4.26 -17.39
N VAL A 49 5.02 5.56 -17.22
CA VAL A 49 3.93 6.56 -17.20
C VAL A 49 3.60 7.04 -18.61
N ASN A 50 2.32 6.93 -18.98
CA ASN A 50 1.84 7.07 -20.35
C ASN A 50 1.67 8.53 -20.80
N PHE A 51 1.04 9.39 -19.99
CA PHE A 51 0.66 10.74 -20.44
C PHE A 51 1.73 11.82 -20.19
N GLY A 52 3.01 11.45 -20.35
CA GLY A 52 4.12 12.40 -20.34
C GLY A 52 4.78 12.61 -18.98
N LYS A 53 6.11 12.49 -18.97
CA LYS A 53 6.99 12.55 -17.78
C LYS A 53 6.89 13.86 -16.97
N ARG A 54 6.30 14.91 -17.55
CA ARG A 54 6.14 16.23 -16.90
C ARG A 54 4.94 16.34 -15.97
N ARG A 55 4.07 15.34 -15.85
CA ARG A 55 2.97 15.37 -14.86
C ARG A 55 3.33 14.71 -13.53
N VAL A 56 4.48 14.05 -13.47
CA VAL A 56 4.95 13.36 -12.27
C VAL A 56 6.17 14.09 -11.73
N ARG A 57 5.97 14.76 -10.59
CA ARG A 57 7.04 15.41 -9.82
C ARG A 57 7.58 14.41 -8.81
N PHE A 58 8.90 14.42 -8.64
CA PHE A 58 9.56 13.57 -7.66
C PHE A 58 10.28 14.44 -6.64
N ILE A 59 10.04 14.14 -5.37
CA ILE A 59 10.85 14.64 -4.26
C ILE A 59 11.38 13.45 -3.47
N HIS A 60 12.48 13.68 -2.77
CA HIS A 60 13.05 12.65 -1.92
C HIS A 60 13.13 13.06 -0.45
N TRP A 61 13.20 12.04 0.41
CA TRP A 61 13.56 12.20 1.81
C TRP A 61 14.87 13.01 1.91
N GLY A 62 14.88 14.05 2.76
CA GLY A 62 15.85 15.15 2.71
C GLY A 62 15.27 16.46 2.16
N ILE A 63 14.99 16.55 0.85
CA ILE A 63 14.52 17.79 0.20
C ILE A 63 13.02 18.07 0.44
N HIS A 64 12.25 17.06 0.84
CA HIS A 64 10.82 17.22 1.21
C HIS A 64 10.51 18.31 2.25
N LYS A 65 11.51 18.91 2.93
CA LYS A 65 11.33 20.03 3.86
C LYS A 65 11.57 21.42 3.24
N ALA A 66 12.12 21.49 2.02
CA ALA A 66 12.77 22.70 1.49
C ALA A 66 12.10 23.34 0.27
N THR A 67 10.91 22.89 -0.15
CA THR A 67 10.20 23.46 -1.31
C THR A 67 8.70 23.59 -1.09
N ASN A 68 8.08 24.57 -1.75
CA ASN A 68 6.63 24.80 -1.83
C ASN A 68 6.13 24.73 -3.30
N GLU A 69 6.98 24.30 -4.23
CA GLU A 69 6.69 24.27 -5.66
C GLU A 69 5.49 23.39 -6.03
N TYR A 70 5.09 22.47 -5.15
CA TYR A 70 4.07 21.45 -5.41
C TYR A 70 2.77 21.66 -4.61
N ALA A 71 2.59 22.86 -4.04
CA ALA A 71 1.49 23.16 -3.13
C ALA A 71 0.11 23.09 -3.81
N ASP A 72 0.03 23.04 -5.14
CA ASP A 72 -1.21 22.91 -5.91
C ASP A 72 -1.56 21.45 -6.26
N ILE A 73 -0.61 20.52 -6.12
CA ILE A 73 -0.79 19.11 -6.48
C ILE A 73 -1.70 18.40 -5.47
N LYS A 74 -2.73 17.71 -5.96
CA LYS A 74 -3.73 17.00 -5.11
C LYS A 74 -3.51 15.49 -5.03
N LYS A 75 -2.74 14.90 -5.94
CA LYS A 75 -2.44 13.46 -5.92
C LYS A 75 -1.02 13.24 -5.41
N VAL A 76 -0.89 12.49 -4.32
CA VAL A 76 0.40 12.24 -3.67
C VAL A 76 0.63 10.75 -3.56
N MET A 77 1.84 10.31 -3.87
CA MET A 77 2.27 8.94 -3.65
C MET A 77 3.53 8.89 -2.80
N VAL A 78 3.50 8.15 -1.69
CA VAL A 78 4.63 7.97 -0.79
C VAL A 78 5.12 6.54 -0.92
N ILE A 79 6.36 6.35 -1.42
CA ILE A 79 6.97 5.04 -1.63
C ILE A 79 8.12 4.83 -0.64
N GLY A 80 7.84 4.00 0.36
CA GLY A 80 8.73 3.76 1.49
C GLY A 80 8.76 4.95 2.46
N LEU A 81 9.05 4.66 3.72
CA LEU A 81 9.13 5.68 4.78
C LEU A 81 10.59 6.00 5.08
N TRP A 82 10.87 7.26 5.43
CA TRP A 82 12.16 7.62 6.00
C TRP A 82 12.20 7.28 7.48
N ARG A 83 13.29 6.64 7.90
CA ARG A 83 13.53 6.26 9.29
C ARG A 83 15.00 6.36 9.58
N TYR A 84 15.34 6.76 10.79
CA TYR A 84 16.71 6.75 11.26
C TYR A 84 17.19 5.33 11.60
N PRO A 85 18.50 5.07 11.51
CA PRO A 85 19.07 3.85 12.09
C PRO A 85 18.89 3.85 13.61
N GLU A 86 18.86 2.65 14.22
CA GLU A 86 18.60 2.50 15.66
C GLU A 86 19.59 3.28 16.54
N SER A 87 20.85 3.36 16.11
CA SER A 87 21.89 4.15 16.80
C SER A 87 21.51 5.62 16.95
N VAL A 88 20.85 6.21 15.95
CA VAL A 88 20.40 7.61 15.98
C VAL A 88 19.25 7.77 16.96
N TYR A 89 18.24 6.88 16.94
CA TYR A 89 17.15 6.96 17.93
C TYR A 89 17.67 6.84 19.37
N ARG A 90 18.64 5.95 19.61
CA ARG A 90 19.30 5.80 20.92
C ARG A 90 20.08 7.06 21.30
N ALA A 91 20.81 7.67 20.36
CA ALA A 91 21.54 8.90 20.61
C ALA A 91 20.59 10.07 20.90
N THR A 92 19.51 10.25 20.12
CA THR A 92 18.49 11.28 20.34
C THR A 92 17.82 11.12 21.71
N TYR A 93 17.45 9.90 22.09
CA TYR A 93 16.88 9.62 23.41
C TYR A 93 17.85 10.00 24.54
N ARG A 94 19.13 9.65 24.42
CA ARG A 94 20.17 10.00 25.41
C ARG A 94 20.32 11.52 25.52
N ALA A 95 20.38 12.21 24.39
CA ALA A 95 20.51 13.66 24.35
C ALA A 95 19.30 14.36 24.99
N ALA A 96 18.08 13.89 24.73
CA ALA A 96 16.85 14.49 25.26
C ALA A 96 16.64 14.23 26.76
N THR A 97 17.11 13.09 27.28
CA THR A 97 16.85 12.69 28.67
C THR A 97 18.03 12.95 29.62
N GLY A 98 19.22 13.25 29.08
CA GLY A 98 20.45 13.36 29.88
C GLY A 98 20.90 12.02 30.50
N THR A 99 20.29 10.89 30.11
CA THR A 99 20.56 9.59 30.73
C THR A 99 21.73 8.90 30.04
N SER A 100 22.73 8.47 30.81
CA SER A 100 23.94 7.80 30.32
C SER A 100 23.84 6.27 30.21
N ALA A 101 22.78 5.65 30.72
CA ALA A 101 22.64 4.19 30.75
C ALA A 101 22.21 3.58 29.39
N ASN A 102 22.66 2.34 29.14
CA ASN A 102 22.30 1.50 27.99
C ASN A 102 20.82 1.09 27.89
N LEU A 103 19.95 1.68 28.71
CA LEU A 103 18.54 1.31 28.88
C LEU A 103 17.64 2.50 28.52
N ALA A 104 17.55 2.83 27.24
CA ALA A 104 16.29 3.43 26.80
C ALA A 104 15.24 2.33 26.96
N ALA A 105 14.17 2.59 27.73
CA ALA A 105 13.06 1.65 27.83
C ALA A 105 12.56 1.39 26.39
N PRO A 106 12.38 0.12 25.96
CA PRO A 106 11.95 -0.20 24.59
C PRO A 106 10.72 0.61 24.15
N VAL A 107 9.77 0.80 25.08
CA VAL A 107 8.55 1.62 24.89
C VAL A 107 8.87 3.06 24.49
N ALA A 108 9.88 3.69 25.08
CA ALA A 108 10.25 5.06 24.78
C ALA A 108 10.92 5.18 23.40
N LEU A 109 11.72 4.20 23.00
CA LEU A 109 12.29 4.16 21.65
C LEU A 109 11.22 3.91 20.59
N ASP A 110 10.23 3.07 20.88
CA ASP A 110 9.10 2.84 19.98
C ASP A 110 8.23 4.08 19.83
N ALA A 111 7.95 4.80 20.91
CA ALA A 111 7.28 6.09 20.84
C ALA A 111 8.05 7.07 19.96
N LEU A 112 9.37 7.20 20.16
CA LEU A 112 10.22 8.09 19.36
C LEU A 112 10.21 7.71 17.87
N ARG A 113 10.28 6.40 17.55
CA ARG A 113 10.21 5.89 16.16
C ARG A 113 8.89 6.25 15.49
N ARG A 114 7.76 6.06 16.20
CA ARG A 114 6.43 6.38 15.68
C ARG A 114 6.29 7.88 15.43
N SER A 115 6.61 8.71 16.43
CA SER A 115 6.49 10.17 16.31
C SER A 115 7.35 10.72 15.17
N GLU A 116 8.57 10.20 14.99
CA GLU A 116 9.42 10.63 13.89
C GLU A 116 8.90 10.18 12.51
N THR A 117 8.33 8.97 12.42
CA THR A 117 7.68 8.50 11.18
C THR A 117 6.48 9.38 10.83
N GLN A 118 5.63 9.71 11.81
CA GLN A 118 4.46 10.58 11.64
C GLN A 118 4.88 11.98 11.22
N GLU A 119 5.89 12.56 11.89
CA GLU A 119 6.42 13.89 11.57
C GLU A 119 6.94 13.97 10.13
N HIS A 120 7.73 12.99 9.69
CA HIS A 120 8.25 12.97 8.33
C HIS A 120 7.17 12.76 7.28
N LEU A 121 6.20 11.89 7.55
CA LEU A 121 5.06 11.70 6.66
C LEU A 121 4.23 12.99 6.55
N LEU A 122 3.92 13.64 7.67
CA LEU A 122 3.18 14.89 7.71
C LEU A 122 3.89 15.98 6.92
N GLN A 123 5.19 16.18 7.17
CA GLN A 123 5.98 17.21 6.47
C GLN A 123 6.07 16.97 4.97
N ALA A 124 6.15 15.70 4.56
CA ALA A 124 6.24 15.31 3.15
C ALA A 124 4.90 15.50 2.43
N VAL A 125 3.81 15.01 3.00
CA VAL A 125 2.45 15.20 2.44
C VAL A 125 2.06 16.68 2.42
N SER A 126 2.48 17.47 3.42
CA SER A 126 2.28 18.93 3.50
C SER A 126 3.11 19.74 2.49
N ARG A 127 3.72 19.09 1.49
CA ARG A 127 4.25 19.75 0.28
C ARG A 127 3.25 19.82 -0.86
N SER A 128 2.15 19.08 -0.75
CA SER A 128 1.02 19.06 -1.67
C SER A 128 -0.04 20.11 -1.29
N ASN A 129 -1.23 20.01 -1.90
CA ASN A 129 -2.39 20.83 -1.57
C ASN A 129 -2.82 20.79 -0.09
N VAL A 130 -2.38 19.79 0.69
CA VAL A 130 -2.56 19.77 2.15
C VAL A 130 -1.96 21.00 2.84
N ARG A 131 -0.95 21.63 2.22
CA ARG A 131 -0.33 22.87 2.73
C ARG A 131 -1.26 24.07 2.70
N ASN A 132 -2.16 24.12 1.72
CA ASN A 132 -3.04 25.27 1.54
C ASN A 132 -4.10 25.27 2.64
N ALA A 133 -4.65 26.45 2.90
CA ALA A 133 -5.81 26.61 3.76
C ALA A 133 -6.95 27.23 2.93
N ASP A 134 -8.18 26.75 3.15
CA ASP A 134 -9.37 27.41 2.64
C ASP A 134 -9.75 28.64 3.49
N ALA A 135 -10.85 29.29 3.14
CA ALA A 135 -11.32 30.48 3.85
C ALA A 135 -11.71 30.22 5.33
N ASP A 136 -12.02 28.97 5.68
CA ASP A 136 -12.33 28.55 7.06
C ASP A 136 -11.07 28.14 7.85
N GLY A 137 -9.89 28.20 7.22
CA GLY A 137 -8.63 27.74 7.81
C GLY A 137 -8.46 26.22 7.79
N LYS A 138 -9.24 25.48 7.01
CA LYS A 138 -9.09 24.03 6.86
C LYS A 138 -8.01 23.72 5.83
N CYS A 139 -7.22 22.68 6.09
CA CYS A 139 -6.22 22.19 5.14
C CYS A 139 -6.86 21.83 3.79
N GLY A 140 -6.14 22.08 2.71
CA GLY A 140 -6.55 21.67 1.38
C GLY A 140 -6.64 20.15 1.24
N VAL A 141 -7.53 19.69 0.35
CA VAL A 141 -7.77 18.26 0.14
C VAL A 141 -6.71 17.68 -0.79
N ALA A 142 -6.15 16.53 -0.41
CA ALA A 142 -5.30 15.71 -1.26
C ALA A 142 -5.64 14.22 -1.08
N GLU A 143 -5.44 13.45 -2.13
CA GLU A 143 -5.52 12.00 -2.11
C GLU A 143 -4.11 11.42 -2.01
N VAL A 144 -3.85 10.65 -0.96
CA VAL A 144 -2.51 10.18 -0.60
C VAL A 144 -2.46 8.65 -0.66
N TYR A 145 -1.62 8.15 -1.55
CA TYR A 145 -1.32 6.73 -1.73
C TYR A 145 -0.03 6.39 -0.99
N ILE A 146 -0.05 5.41 -0.08
CA ILE A 146 1.11 5.08 0.74
C ILE A 146 1.51 3.61 0.53
N ILE A 147 2.71 3.40 0.02
CA ILE A 147 3.33 2.07 -0.14
C ILE A 147 4.37 1.92 0.98
N ALA A 148 3.97 1.30 2.09
CA ALA A 148 4.83 1.08 3.24
C ALA A 148 4.47 -0.23 3.98
N PRO A 149 5.41 -0.81 4.76
CA PRO A 149 5.09 -1.96 5.59
C PRO A 149 4.08 -1.59 6.69
N ALA A 150 2.97 -2.32 6.77
CA ALA A 150 1.89 -2.09 7.75
C ALA A 150 2.36 -2.20 9.22
N VAL A 151 3.44 -2.95 9.48
CA VAL A 151 4.08 -3.02 10.81
C VAL A 151 4.72 -1.70 11.25
N VAL A 152 5.05 -0.82 10.31
CA VAL A 152 5.71 0.47 10.55
C VAL A 152 4.69 1.61 10.62
N LEU A 153 3.64 1.54 9.80
CA LEU A 153 2.61 2.57 9.70
C LEU A 153 1.25 1.89 9.59
N ASN A 154 0.40 2.13 10.59
CA ASN A 154 -0.94 1.59 10.68
C ASN A 154 -2.00 2.70 10.66
N ASP A 155 -3.26 2.31 10.56
CA ASP A 155 -4.39 3.23 10.43
C ASP A 155 -4.50 4.18 11.63
N ALA A 156 -4.23 3.72 12.85
CA ALA A 156 -4.26 4.58 14.03
C ALA A 156 -3.21 5.70 13.94
N MET A 157 -1.98 5.37 13.53
CA MET A 157 -0.94 6.36 13.32
C MET A 157 -1.30 7.35 12.20
N LEU A 158 -1.95 6.88 11.14
CA LEU A 158 -2.42 7.74 10.04
C LEU A 158 -3.51 8.71 10.50
N MET A 159 -4.49 8.23 11.27
CA MET A 159 -5.54 9.08 11.84
C MET A 159 -5.01 10.10 12.84
N GLU A 160 -4.00 9.73 13.63
CA GLU A 160 -3.28 10.66 14.51
C GLU A 160 -2.50 11.71 13.71
N THR A 161 -1.88 11.32 12.60
CA THR A 161 -1.07 12.22 11.75
C THR A 161 -1.95 13.17 10.93
N PHE A 162 -3.08 12.66 10.42
CA PHE A 162 -4.03 13.38 9.57
C PHE A 162 -5.44 13.23 10.15
N PRO A 163 -5.80 14.02 11.18
CA PRO A 163 -7.12 13.94 11.79
C PRO A 163 -8.24 14.20 10.79
N GLY A 164 -9.27 13.34 10.81
CA GLY A 164 -10.41 13.43 9.90
C GLY A 164 -10.18 12.87 8.49
N CYS A 165 -9.03 12.25 8.22
CA CYS A 165 -8.81 11.55 6.95
C CYS A 165 -9.70 10.30 6.82
N SER A 166 -9.98 9.91 5.58
CA SER A 166 -10.60 8.61 5.25
C SER A 166 -9.52 7.67 4.74
N ILE A 167 -9.43 6.47 5.31
CA ILE A 167 -8.42 5.47 4.95
C ILE A 167 -9.12 4.32 4.23
N THR A 168 -8.65 4.01 3.03
CA THR A 168 -9.14 2.89 2.22
C THR A 168 -7.96 1.99 1.85
N PRO A 169 -8.03 0.68 2.12
CA PRO A 169 -7.03 -0.26 1.62
C PRO A 169 -6.96 -0.21 0.09
N TRP A 170 -5.76 -0.02 -0.44
CA TRP A 170 -5.49 0.04 -1.88
C TRP A 170 -4.61 -1.13 -2.30
N ALA A 171 -5.06 -1.88 -3.31
CA ALA A 171 -4.34 -2.98 -3.92
C ALA A 171 -4.02 -2.62 -5.40
N PRO A 172 -2.82 -2.08 -5.68
CA PRO A 172 -2.53 -1.43 -6.96
C PRO A 172 -2.53 -2.34 -8.19
N ILE A 173 -2.34 -3.64 -8.00
CA ILE A 173 -2.29 -4.61 -9.09
C ILE A 173 -3.17 -5.77 -8.65
N ALA A 174 -4.35 -5.88 -9.24
CA ALA A 174 -5.01 -7.18 -9.30
C ALA A 174 -4.05 -8.10 -10.05
N LYS A 175 -3.25 -8.90 -9.33
CA LYS A 175 -2.37 -9.90 -9.95
C LYS A 175 -3.27 -10.71 -10.87
N ALA A 176 -3.04 -10.56 -12.18
CA ALA A 176 -3.88 -11.21 -13.18
C ALA A 176 -3.94 -12.70 -12.82
N LEU A 177 -5.15 -13.19 -12.60
CA LEU A 177 -5.37 -14.58 -12.25
C LEU A 177 -4.68 -15.44 -13.32
N SER A 178 -3.90 -16.44 -12.89
CA SER A 178 -3.42 -17.44 -13.84
C SER A 178 -4.61 -18.02 -14.60
N LYS A 179 -4.43 -18.45 -15.86
CA LYS A 179 -5.54 -18.96 -16.68
C LYS A 179 -6.37 -20.03 -15.95
N GLN A 180 -5.72 -20.92 -15.19
CA GLN A 180 -6.40 -21.92 -14.37
C GLN A 180 -7.08 -21.32 -13.12
N ALA A 181 -6.47 -20.35 -12.44
CA ALA A 181 -7.09 -19.67 -11.31
C ALA A 181 -8.34 -18.87 -11.73
N ALA A 182 -8.29 -18.22 -12.90
CA ALA A 182 -9.44 -17.55 -13.50
C ALA A 182 -10.57 -18.54 -13.82
N GLN A 183 -10.25 -19.68 -14.43
CA GLN A 183 -11.23 -20.75 -14.69
C GLN A 183 -11.87 -21.30 -13.40
N VAL A 184 -11.09 -21.44 -12.32
CA VAL A 184 -11.62 -21.83 -11.00
C VAL A 184 -12.62 -20.80 -10.48
N LEU A 185 -12.28 -19.51 -10.53
CA LEU A 185 -13.15 -18.45 -10.05
C LEU A 185 -14.45 -18.36 -10.87
N GLU A 186 -14.34 -18.38 -12.20
CA GLU A 186 -15.50 -18.32 -13.10
C GLU A 186 -16.43 -19.52 -12.90
N GLU A 187 -15.88 -20.72 -12.68
CA GLU A 187 -16.71 -21.90 -12.41
C GLU A 187 -17.43 -21.82 -11.06
N ILE A 188 -16.77 -21.27 -10.03
CA ILE A 188 -17.40 -21.03 -8.72
C ILE A 188 -18.57 -20.04 -8.88
N LYS A 189 -18.35 -18.93 -9.57
CA LYS A 189 -19.40 -17.93 -9.84
C LYS A 189 -20.56 -18.53 -10.60
N ARG A 190 -20.28 -19.22 -11.72
CA ARG A 190 -21.28 -19.87 -12.57
C ARG A 190 -22.20 -20.82 -11.79
N GLN A 191 -21.65 -21.62 -10.87
CA GLN A 191 -22.45 -22.55 -10.08
C GLN A 191 -23.26 -21.85 -8.97
N LEU A 192 -22.79 -20.71 -8.45
CA LEU A 192 -23.48 -19.92 -7.44
C LEU A 192 -24.58 -19.02 -8.03
N ASP A 193 -24.37 -18.49 -9.23
CA ASP A 193 -25.34 -17.67 -9.98
C ASP A 193 -26.62 -18.44 -10.32
N GLY A 194 -26.59 -19.77 -10.27
CA GLY A 194 -27.78 -20.64 -10.37
C GLY A 194 -28.75 -20.57 -9.17
N GLY A 195 -28.68 -19.54 -8.33
CA GLY A 195 -29.53 -19.35 -7.16
C GLY A 195 -29.18 -20.22 -5.96
N THR A 196 -27.99 -20.83 -5.95
CA THR A 196 -27.56 -21.73 -4.88
C THR A 196 -26.65 -20.99 -3.91
N SER A 197 -26.98 -20.99 -2.61
CA SER A 197 -26.18 -20.31 -1.57
C SER A 197 -24.89 -21.04 -1.19
N SER A 198 -24.71 -22.29 -1.63
CA SER A 198 -23.53 -23.10 -1.34
C SER A 198 -23.25 -24.17 -2.40
N ILE A 199 -21.98 -24.33 -2.79
CA ILE A 199 -21.53 -25.36 -3.73
C ILE A 199 -20.39 -26.20 -3.14
N ALA A 200 -20.29 -27.48 -3.53
CA ALA A 200 -19.22 -28.35 -3.06
C ALA A 200 -17.92 -28.11 -3.84
N LYS A 201 -16.76 -28.05 -3.15
CA LYS A 201 -15.43 -27.99 -3.79
C LYS A 201 -15.21 -29.16 -4.76
N LYS A 202 -15.83 -30.31 -4.49
CA LYS A 202 -15.80 -31.47 -5.39
C LYS A 202 -16.42 -31.14 -6.76
N SER A 203 -17.57 -30.45 -6.79
CA SER A 203 -18.27 -30.09 -8.03
C SER A 203 -17.40 -29.22 -8.94
N VAL A 204 -16.72 -28.22 -8.35
CA VAL A 204 -15.80 -27.34 -9.08
C VAL A 204 -14.60 -28.12 -9.65
N ARG A 205 -14.05 -29.08 -8.89
CA ARG A 205 -12.95 -29.93 -9.38
C ARG A 205 -13.38 -30.81 -10.53
N ASP A 206 -14.54 -31.45 -10.39
CA ASP A 206 -15.06 -32.40 -11.37
C ASP A 206 -15.39 -31.65 -12.68
N ALA A 207 -15.96 -30.44 -12.60
CA ALA A 207 -16.23 -29.59 -13.75
C ALA A 207 -14.98 -29.13 -14.51
N LEU A 208 -13.88 -28.86 -13.80
CA LEU A 208 -12.62 -28.38 -14.39
C LEU A 208 -11.60 -29.49 -14.67
N GLY A 209 -11.89 -30.74 -14.30
CA GLY A 209 -10.97 -31.87 -14.42
C GLY A 209 -9.68 -31.71 -13.60
N ILE A 210 -9.71 -30.98 -12.49
CA ILE A 210 -8.51 -30.67 -11.68
C ILE A 210 -8.43 -31.49 -10.38
N LYS A 211 -7.21 -31.77 -9.93
CA LYS A 211 -6.96 -32.47 -8.66
C LYS A 211 -7.26 -31.58 -7.44
N ALA A 212 -7.54 -32.20 -6.29
CA ALA A 212 -7.76 -31.52 -5.02
C ALA A 212 -6.59 -30.61 -4.59
N SER A 213 -5.36 -31.06 -4.82
CA SER A 213 -4.14 -30.31 -4.53
C SER A 213 -4.01 -29.07 -5.41
N ALA A 214 -4.36 -29.17 -6.70
CA ALA A 214 -4.35 -28.04 -7.63
C ALA A 214 -5.38 -26.98 -7.22
N LEU A 215 -6.62 -27.38 -6.92
CA LEU A 215 -7.64 -26.46 -6.41
C LEU A 215 -7.17 -25.79 -5.11
N SER A 216 -6.65 -26.58 -4.15
CA SER A 216 -6.17 -26.03 -2.88
C SER A 216 -5.02 -25.05 -3.05
N ARG A 217 -4.15 -25.26 -4.04
CA ARG A 217 -3.07 -24.33 -4.39
C ARG A 217 -3.64 -23.01 -4.93
N HIS A 218 -4.56 -23.06 -5.89
CA HIS A 218 -5.16 -21.86 -6.48
C HIS A 218 -5.97 -21.06 -5.46
N LEU A 219 -6.70 -21.72 -4.54
CA LEU A 219 -7.43 -21.04 -3.45
C LEU A 219 -6.53 -20.35 -2.41
N ARG A 220 -5.22 -20.62 -2.42
CA ARG A 220 -4.23 -19.91 -1.59
C ARG A 220 -3.59 -18.73 -2.31
N GLU A 221 -3.83 -18.58 -3.62
CA GLU A 221 -3.37 -17.42 -4.37
C GLU A 221 -4.17 -16.21 -3.90
N LYS A 222 -3.47 -15.19 -3.39
CA LYS A 222 -4.07 -13.95 -2.90
C LYS A 222 -5.09 -13.32 -3.88
N PRO A 223 -4.81 -13.18 -5.20
CA PRO A 223 -5.81 -12.67 -6.13
C PRO A 223 -7.09 -13.52 -6.24
N VAL A 224 -7.04 -14.83 -6.01
CA VAL A 224 -8.26 -15.68 -5.95
C VAL A 224 -9.03 -15.41 -4.67
N GLN A 225 -8.33 -15.24 -3.54
CA GLN A 225 -8.97 -14.93 -2.26
C GLN A 225 -9.65 -13.57 -2.28
N ASP A 226 -8.97 -12.56 -2.80
CA ASP A 226 -9.48 -11.20 -2.94
C ASP A 226 -10.73 -11.18 -3.83
N ALA A 227 -10.68 -11.86 -4.98
CA ALA A 227 -11.83 -11.95 -5.89
C ALA A 227 -13.01 -12.73 -5.28
N LEU A 228 -12.76 -13.82 -4.55
CA LEU A 228 -13.83 -14.53 -3.83
C LEU A 228 -14.49 -13.61 -2.80
N LEU A 229 -13.70 -12.84 -2.05
CA LEU A 229 -14.21 -11.91 -1.04
C LEU A 229 -15.04 -10.77 -1.65
N GLU A 230 -14.59 -10.20 -2.77
CA GLU A 230 -15.31 -9.15 -3.51
C GLU A 230 -16.72 -9.62 -3.93
N HIS A 231 -16.84 -10.88 -4.32
CA HIS A 231 -18.13 -11.50 -4.66
C HIS A 231 -18.89 -12.06 -3.45
N GLY A 232 -18.41 -11.83 -2.23
CA GLY A 232 -19.03 -12.32 -0.99
C GLY A 232 -18.93 -13.84 -0.82
N ILE A 233 -18.04 -14.52 -1.53
CA ILE A 233 -17.91 -15.97 -1.53
C ILE A 233 -16.83 -16.40 -0.52
N ARG A 234 -17.17 -17.34 0.36
CA ARG A 234 -16.25 -17.88 1.37
C ARG A 234 -16.05 -19.38 1.23
N PRO A 235 -14.79 -19.87 1.18
CA PRO A 235 -14.52 -21.29 1.26
C PRO A 235 -14.67 -21.80 2.70
N ARG A 236 -15.69 -22.59 3.00
CA ARG A 236 -15.91 -23.20 4.32
C ARG A 236 -15.79 -24.72 4.25
N GLY A 237 -14.72 -25.27 4.86
CA GLY A 237 -14.44 -26.71 4.82
C GLY A 237 -14.43 -27.28 3.40
N LYS A 238 -15.40 -28.14 3.07
CA LYS A 238 -15.57 -28.80 1.76
C LYS A 238 -16.44 -28.02 0.76
N LYS A 239 -16.90 -26.82 1.10
CA LYS A 239 -17.84 -26.03 0.29
C LYS A 239 -17.35 -24.60 0.04
N PHE A 240 -18.01 -23.92 -0.90
CA PHE A 240 -18.03 -22.47 -1.04
C PHE A 240 -19.44 -22.00 -0.67
N GLU A 241 -19.56 -20.87 0.03
CA GLU A 241 -20.81 -20.31 0.54
C GLU A 241 -20.86 -18.81 0.21
N ILE A 242 -22.04 -18.29 -0.16
CA ILE A 242 -22.25 -16.83 -0.26
C ILE A 242 -22.49 -16.31 1.16
N SER A 243 -21.61 -15.44 1.63
CA SER A 243 -21.77 -14.73 2.88
C SER A 243 -22.72 -13.55 2.67
N THR A 244 -23.83 -13.53 3.40
CA THR A 244 -24.73 -12.38 3.45
C THR A 244 -24.10 -11.17 4.15
N HIS A 245 -22.91 -11.31 4.76
CA HIS A 245 -22.15 -10.24 5.42
C HIS A 245 -20.69 -10.20 4.89
N PRO A 246 -20.27 -9.18 4.12
CA PRO A 246 -18.99 -9.16 3.42
C PRO A 246 -17.74 -8.84 4.28
N ARG A 247 -17.85 -8.64 5.61
CA ARG A 247 -16.76 -8.06 6.44
C ARG A 247 -16.49 -8.76 7.78
N GLU A 248 -16.24 -10.07 7.78
CA GLU A 248 -15.54 -10.73 8.89
C GLU A 248 -14.21 -11.35 8.45
N PRO A 249 -13.12 -11.25 9.23
CA PRO A 249 -11.82 -11.83 8.89
C PRO A 249 -11.86 -13.37 8.82
N LEU A 250 -10.94 -13.95 8.03
CA LEU A 250 -10.71 -15.39 7.98
C LEU A 250 -9.95 -15.84 9.24
N GLU A 251 -10.54 -16.73 10.04
CA GLU A 251 -9.84 -17.54 11.06
C GLU A 251 -9.12 -18.75 10.42
#